data_AF-A0A2S6IE79-F1
#
_entry.id   AF-A0A2S6IE79-F1
#
_cell.length_a   1.000
_cell.length_b   1.000
_cell.length_c   1.000
_cell.angle_alpha   90.00
_cell.angle_beta   90.00
_cell.angle_gamma   90.00
#
_symmetry.space_group_name_H-M   'P 1'
#
loop_
_entity.id
_entity.type
_entity.pdbx_description
1 polymer ?
#
loop_
_entity_poly.entity_id
_entity_poly.type
_entity_poly.pdbx_seq_one_letter_code
_entity_poly.pdbx_strand_id
1 'polypeptide(L)'
;MHDLRELCSYAGLTPIIRQSGTSINGRARISKIGNQKLRNLLFMCSFNACKYNKACKAIYDRIVAKGKSEKLALIAVCNKLLKQAFAIAKSGLIYDDGYRSVLVRN
;
A
#
# COMPACT_ATOMS: atom_id res chain seq x y z
N MET A 1 0.73 14.62 -12.34
CA MET A 1 0.20 13.83 -11.21
C MET A 1 0.91 14.31 -9.95
N HIS A 2 0.30 15.21 -9.19
CA HIS A 2 0.98 15.97 -8.13
C HIS A 2 0.72 15.43 -6.71
N ASP A 3 -0.32 14.61 -6.50
CA ASP A 3 -0.69 14.06 -5.19
C ASP A 3 -0.65 12.52 -5.15
N LEU A 4 -0.16 11.97 -4.04
CA LEU A 4 -0.06 10.53 -3.77
C LEU A 4 -1.45 9.86 -3.69
N ARG A 5 -2.45 10.60 -3.21
CA ARG A 5 -3.84 10.11 -3.10
C ARG A 5 -4.45 9.83 -4.48
N GLU A 6 -4.17 10.68 -5.45
CA GLU A 6 -4.59 10.48 -6.84
C GLU A 6 -3.92 9.24 -7.45
N LEU A 7 -2.63 9.01 -7.15
CA LEU A 7 -1.90 7.83 -7.61
C LEU A 7 -2.42 6.54 -6.98
N CYS A 8 -2.69 6.53 -5.67
CA CYS A 8 -3.31 5.37 -5.01
C CYS A 8 -4.69 5.05 -5.59
N SER A 9 -5.47 6.09 -5.92
CA SER A 9 -6.79 5.95 -6.56
C SER A 9 -6.66 5.38 -7.98
N TYR A 10 -5.75 5.93 -8.78
CA TYR A 10 -5.48 5.47 -10.15
C TYR A 10 -4.95 4.02 -10.20
N ALA A 11 -4.10 3.64 -9.23
CA ALA A 11 -3.58 2.28 -9.10
C ALA A 11 -4.63 1.26 -8.63
N GLY A 12 -5.83 1.71 -8.23
CA GLY A 12 -6.88 0.84 -7.70
C GLY A 12 -6.48 0.15 -6.39
N LEU A 13 -5.59 0.78 -5.61
CA LEU A 13 -5.11 0.28 -4.31
C LEU A 13 -5.79 0.98 -3.13
N THR A 14 -6.59 2.02 -3.39
CA THR A 14 -7.37 2.68 -2.35
C THR A 14 -8.46 1.74 -1.82
N PRO A 15 -8.52 1.50 -0.50
CA PRO A 15 -9.61 0.74 0.09
C PRO A 15 -10.91 1.54 -0.07
N ILE A 16 -11.89 0.99 -0.79
CA ILE A 16 -13.26 1.50 -0.73
C ILE A 16 -13.85 0.99 0.58
N ILE A 17 -14.02 1.90 1.52
CA ILE A 17 -14.87 1.68 2.68
C ILE A 17 -16.30 1.93 2.19
N ARG A 18 -17.09 0.87 2.03
CA ARG A 18 -18.53 1.02 1.76
C ARG A 18 -19.22 1.22 3.10
N GLN A 19 -19.49 2.47 3.45
CA GLN A 19 -20.45 2.82 4.51
C GLN A 19 -21.78 3.12 3.84
N SER A 20 -22.73 2.19 3.96
CA SER A 20 -24.13 2.40 3.58
C SER A 20 -24.94 2.14 4.85
N GLY A 21 -25.40 3.23 5.47
CA GLY A 21 -26.31 3.16 6.61
C GLY A 21 -25.69 2.62 7.91
N THR A 22 -26.32 2.99 9.02
CA THR A 22 -25.89 2.92 10.42
C THR A 22 -25.61 1.52 11.01
N SER A 23 -25.45 0.44 10.24
CA SER A 23 -25.30 -0.91 10.83
C SER A 23 -24.41 -1.91 10.08
N ILE A 24 -23.79 -1.54 8.95
CA ILE A 24 -22.97 -2.49 8.18
C ILE A 24 -21.57 -1.93 7.90
N ASN A 25 -20.62 -2.28 8.79
CA ASN A 25 -19.19 -2.15 8.51
C ASN A 25 -18.79 -3.20 7.45
N GLY A 26 -19.14 -2.94 6.19
CA GLY A 26 -18.75 -3.78 5.07
C GLY A 26 -17.23 -3.95 5.05
N ARG A 27 -16.74 -5.19 4.88
CA ARG A 27 -15.30 -5.48 4.77
C ARG A 27 -14.68 -4.54 3.73
N ALA A 28 -13.65 -3.79 4.12
CA ALA A 28 -12.94 -2.89 3.21
C ALA A 28 -12.46 -3.68 1.98
N ARG A 29 -12.99 -3.32 0.80
CA ARG A 29 -12.61 -3.94 -0.48
C ARG A 29 -11.81 -2.91 -1.26
N ILE A 30 -10.73 -3.35 -1.90
CA ILE A 30 -9.99 -2.51 -2.85
C ILE A 30 -10.91 -2.05 -3.98
N SER A 31 -10.78 -0.80 -4.41
CA SER A 31 -11.47 -0.33 -5.61
C SER A 31 -11.06 -1.18 -6.80
N LYS A 32 -12.04 -1.66 -7.57
CA LYS A 32 -11.76 -2.16 -8.92
C LYS A 32 -11.55 -1.01 -9.92
N ILE A 33 -11.89 0.21 -9.51
CA ILE A 33 -11.70 1.47 -10.23
C ILE A 33 -10.19 1.80 -10.19
N GLY A 34 -9.52 1.61 -11.32
CA GLY A 34 -8.07 1.76 -11.50
C GLY A 34 -7.48 0.79 -12.53
N ASN A 35 -6.19 0.91 -12.84
CA ASN A 35 -5.54 0.05 -13.84
C ASN A 35 -5.33 -1.38 -13.32
N GLN A 36 -6.07 -2.34 -13.89
CA GLN A 36 -6.01 -3.77 -13.52
C GLN A 36 -4.60 -4.36 -13.67
N LYS A 37 -3.87 -3.99 -14.74
CA LYS A 37 -2.50 -4.50 -14.98
C LYS A 37 -1.56 -4.03 -13.89
N LEU A 38 -1.64 -2.75 -13.50
CA LEU A 38 -0.82 -2.17 -12.44
C LEU A 38 -1.10 -2.83 -11.09
N ARG A 39 -2.37 -3.11 -10.78
CA ARG A 39 -2.75 -3.80 -9.55
C ARG A 39 -2.22 -5.23 -9.49
N ASN A 40 -2.34 -5.98 -10.59
CA ASN A 40 -1.81 -7.35 -10.68
C ASN A 40 -0.29 -7.34 -10.53
N LEU A 41 0.41 -6.42 -11.19
CA LEU A 41 1.86 -6.26 -11.08
C LEU A 41 2.27 -5.96 -9.63
N LEU A 42 1.64 -4.99 -8.99
CA LEU A 42 1.93 -4.64 -7.58
C LEU A 42 1.65 -5.81 -6.63
N PHE A 43 0.60 -6.59 -6.89
CA PHE A 43 0.32 -7.80 -6.13
C PHE A 43 1.44 -8.83 -6.28
N MET A 44 1.93 -9.08 -7.49
CA MET A 44 3.09 -9.97 -7.72
C MET A 44 4.37 -9.44 -7.07
N CYS A 45 4.60 -8.12 -7.14
CA CYS A 45 5.74 -7.47 -6.47
C CYS A 45 5.66 -7.61 -4.94
N SER A 46 4.45 -7.60 -4.36
CA SER A 46 4.28 -7.69 -2.91
C SER A 46 4.81 -9.00 -2.33
N PHE A 47 4.72 -10.12 -3.06
CA PHE A 47 5.28 -11.41 -2.62
C PHE A 47 6.79 -11.37 -2.51
N ASN A 48 7.47 -10.80 -3.52
CA ASN A 48 8.91 -10.63 -3.49
C ASN A 48 9.33 -9.61 -2.42
N ALA A 49 8.61 -8.50 -2.30
CA ALA A 49 8.86 -7.50 -1.26
C ALA A 49 8.74 -8.08 0.15
N CYS A 50 7.79 -8.99 0.41
CA CYS A 50 7.70 -9.66 1.71
C CYS A 50 8.90 -10.57 2.01
N LYS A 51 9.61 -11.07 1.00
CA LYS A 51 10.80 -11.91 1.18
C LYS A 51 12.07 -11.06 1.38
N TYR A 52 12.27 -10.04 0.56
CA TYR A 52 13.52 -9.28 0.51
C TYR A 52 13.50 -7.99 1.33
N ASN A 53 12.33 -7.36 1.50
CA ASN A 53 12.20 -6.10 2.21
C ASN A 53 11.67 -6.32 3.62
N LYS A 54 12.54 -6.14 4.62
CA LYS A 54 12.22 -6.31 6.05
C LYS A 54 11.07 -5.40 6.48
N ALA A 55 11.02 -4.18 5.97
CA ALA A 55 9.99 -3.21 6.31
C ALA A 55 8.62 -3.52 5.68
N CYS A 56 8.59 -4.30 4.59
CA CYS A 56 7.36 -4.86 4.01
C CYS A 56 6.92 -6.11 4.79
N LYS A 57 7.85 -7.02 5.10
CA LYS A 57 7.59 -8.20 5.93
C LYS A 57 7.00 -7.82 7.29
N ALA A 58 7.59 -6.83 7.97
CA ALA A 58 7.09 -6.35 9.26
C ALA A 58 5.64 -5.83 9.19
N ILE A 59 5.22 -5.23 8.07
CA ILE A 59 3.84 -4.80 7.89
C ILE A 59 2.92 -5.99 7.67
N TYR A 60 3.34 -6.94 6.85
CA TYR A 60 2.61 -8.18 6.60
C TYR A 60 2.37 -8.91 7.92
N ASP A 61 3.44 -9.22 8.65
CA ASP A 61 3.40 -9.93 9.93
C ASP A 61 2.54 -9.19 10.95
N ARG A 62 2.66 -7.86 11.05
CA ARG A 62 1.82 -7.05 11.95
C ARG A 62 0.33 -7.12 11.64
N ILE A 63 -0.04 -7.25 10.36
CA ILE A 63 -1.45 -7.33 9.96
C ILE A 63 -2.00 -8.75 10.19
N VAL A 64 -1.21 -9.76 9.87
CA VAL A 64 -1.56 -11.17 10.11
C VAL A 64 -1.66 -11.45 11.61
N ALA A 65 -0.73 -10.93 12.43
CA ALA A 65 -0.77 -11.04 13.88
C ALA A 65 -2.03 -10.39 14.50
N LYS A 66 -2.66 -9.43 13.81
CA LYS A 66 -3.95 -8.84 14.20
C LYS A 66 -5.16 -9.69 13.80
N GLY A 67 -4.96 -10.90 13.30
CA GLY A 67 -6.02 -11.81 12.84
C GLY A 67 -6.71 -11.36 11.55
N LYS A 68 -6.10 -10.45 10.78
CA LYS A 68 -6.67 -10.01 9.50
C LYS A 68 -6.25 -10.94 8.37
N SER A 69 -7.00 -10.94 7.28
CA SER A 69 -6.71 -11.80 6.13
C SER A 69 -5.35 -11.47 5.49
N GLU A 70 -4.63 -12.51 5.08
CA GLU A 70 -3.34 -12.39 4.38
C GLU A 70 -3.44 -11.52 3.13
N LYS A 71 -4.56 -11.62 2.41
CA LYS A 71 -4.83 -10.77 1.24
C LYS A 71 -4.82 -9.28 1.60
N LEU A 72 -5.38 -8.92 2.75
CA LEU A 72 -5.38 -7.53 3.23
C LEU A 72 -3.97 -7.09 3.65
N ALA A 73 -3.17 -8.01 4.21
CA ALA A 73 -1.77 -7.76 4.51
C ALA A 73 -0.95 -7.48 3.22
N LEU A 74 -1.12 -8.30 2.18
CA LEU A 74 -0.46 -8.07 0.87
C LEU A 74 -0.87 -6.74 0.23
N ILE A 75 -2.16 -6.38 0.29
CA ILE A 75 -2.65 -5.09 -0.22
C ILE A 75 -1.98 -3.91 0.53
N ALA A 76 -1.78 -4.04 1.84
CA ALA A 76 -1.06 -3.03 2.61
C ALA A 76 0.41 -2.89 2.18
N VAL A 77 1.06 -4.01 1.84
CA VAL A 77 2.41 -4.03 1.27
C VAL A 77 2.42 -3.36 -0.11
N CYS A 78 1.47 -3.67 -1.00
CA CYS A 78 1.32 -2.97 -2.29
C CYS A 78 1.24 -1.45 -2.12
N ASN A 79 0.45 -0.99 -1.15
CA ASN A 79 0.31 0.43 -0.86
C ASN A 79 1.63 1.06 -0.39
N LYS A 80 2.41 0.34 0.44
CA LYS A 80 3.75 0.81 0.83
C LYS A 80 4.70 0.92 -0.36
N LEU A 81 4.73 -0.09 -1.23
CA LEU A 81 5.56 -0.08 -2.43
C LEU A 81 5.22 1.08 -3.35
N LEU A 82 3.92 1.33 -3.57
CA LEU A 82 3.47 2.46 -4.39
C LEU A 82 3.92 3.80 -3.82
N LYS A 83 3.83 3.97 -2.49
CA LYS A 83 4.31 5.18 -1.80
C LYS A 83 5.82 5.35 -1.94
N GLN A 84 6.59 4.27 -1.78
CA GLN A 84 8.04 4.30 -1.95
C GLN A 84 8.42 4.67 -3.38
N ALA A 85 7.81 4.03 -4.38
CA ALA A 85 8.04 4.33 -5.79
C ALA A 85 7.72 5.80 -6.13
N PHE A 86 6.60 6.33 -5.62
CA PHE A 86 6.24 7.74 -5.81
C PHE A 86 7.22 8.69 -5.11
N ALA A 87 7.64 8.38 -3.88
CA ALA A 87 8.59 9.19 -3.13
C ALA A 87 9.95 9.25 -3.84
N ILE A 88 10.45 8.12 -4.34
CA ILE A 88 11.68 8.03 -5.15
C ILE A 88 11.53 8.87 -6.42
N ALA A 89 10.45 8.65 -7.18
CA ALA A 89 10.21 9.36 -8.43
C ALA A 89 10.11 10.88 -8.25
N LYS A 90 9.55 11.34 -7.11
CA LYS A 90 9.41 12.76 -6.80
C LYS A 90 10.68 13.39 -6.23
N SER A 91 11.43 12.66 -5.41
CA SER A 91 12.66 13.16 -4.77
C SER A 91 13.90 13.07 -5.66
N GLY A 92 13.88 12.19 -6.67
CA GLY A 92 15.05 11.89 -7.50
C GLY A 92 16.18 11.16 -6.74
N LEU A 93 15.94 10.79 -5.48
CA LEU A 93 16.91 10.09 -4.63
C LEU A 93 16.83 8.59 -4.86
N ILE A 94 17.98 7.91 -4.76
CA ILE A 94 18.05 6.46 -4.86
C ILE A 94 17.34 5.83 -3.65
N TYR A 95 16.68 4.68 -3.87
CA TYR A 95 16.08 3.93 -2.77
C TYR A 95 17.13 3.53 -1.74
N ASP A 96 16.90 3.95 -0.50
CA ASP A 96 17.68 3.52 0.67
C ASP A 96 16.74 2.82 1.65
N ASP A 97 17.06 1.57 2.00
CA ASP A 97 16.29 0.76 2.96
C ASP A 97 16.32 1.36 4.37
N GLY A 98 17.40 2.08 4.71
CA GLY A 98 17.59 2.78 5.97
C GLY A 98 17.00 4.20 6.01
N TYR A 99 16.37 4.66 4.93
CA TYR A 99 15.89 6.04 4.83
C TYR A 99 14.88 6.38 5.93
N ARG A 100 15.32 7.17 6.92
CA ARG A 100 14.45 7.78 7.92
C ARG A 100 14.11 9.18 7.44
N SER A 101 12.82 9.44 7.19
CA SER A 101 12.36 10.80 6.91
C SER A 101 12.72 11.69 8.09
N VAL A 102 13.57 12.69 7.87
CA VAL A 102 13.91 13.73 8.85
C VAL A 102 12.74 14.72 8.90
N LEU A 103 11.55 14.25 9.24
CA LEU A 103 10.47 15.15 9.63
C LEU A 103 10.66 15.43 11.12
N VAL A 104 11.40 16.51 11.40
CA VAL A 104 11.35 17.19 12.69
C VAL A 104 9.88 17.48 12.97
N ARG A 105 9.34 16.86 14.02
CA ARG A 105 8.04 17.22 14.59
C ARG A 105 8.14 18.68 15.04
N ASN A 106 7.49 19.59 14.32
CA ASN A 106 6.97 20.82 14.90
C ASN A 106 5.59 20.51 15.49
#